data_AF-A0A8X7PX37-F1
#
_entry.id   AF-A0A8X7PX37-F1
#
_cell.length_a   1.000
_cell.length_b   1.000
_cell.length_c   1.000
_cell.angle_alpha   90.00
_cell.angle_beta   90.00
_cell.angle_gamma   90.00
#
_symmetry.space_group_name_H-M   'P 1'
#
loop_
_entity.id
_entity.type
_entity.pdbx_description
1 polymer ?
#
loop_
_entity_poly.entity_id
_entity_poly.type
_entity_poly.pdbx_seq_one_letter_code
_entity_poly.pdbx_strand_id
1 'polypeptide(L)'
;MESFFRVDIKDGKSSHFWFDNWLGQGRLIDVIGPTGTTYLGIRRHAKVSEAVTPEGWSIRGRRSRRFLELHASILERETSRPEKGRDTVLWKHGNDDYQDHFSTKSMWEQIRSKRTVVEWSRVVWFTQGVPRFVFITWLAMKNRLSTCDRMRQWGMVRM
;
A
#
# COMPACT_ATOMS: atom_id res chain seq x y z
N MET A 1 0.80 5.88 -4.01
CA MET A 1 0.10 4.61 -3.70
C MET A 1 0.76 4.03 -2.46
N GLU A 2 -0.02 3.64 -1.45
CA GLU A 2 0.54 2.99 -0.27
C GLU A 2 1.12 1.62 -0.66
N SER A 3 2.35 1.35 -0.19
CA SER A 3 2.99 0.06 -0.41
C SER A 3 2.59 -0.89 0.70
N PHE A 4 2.00 -2.04 0.35
CA PHE A 4 1.62 -3.09 1.30
C PHE A 4 2.80 -3.98 1.72
N PHE A 5 3.96 -3.79 1.09
CA PHE A 5 5.19 -4.47 1.43
C PHE A 5 6.39 -3.55 1.23
N ARG A 6 7.52 -3.93 1.82
CA ARG A 6 8.84 -3.33 1.64
C ARG A 6 9.89 -4.42 1.57
N VAL A 7 11.09 -4.10 1.14
CA VAL A 7 12.18 -5.08 1.06
C VAL A 7 13.26 -4.72 2.08
N ASP A 8 13.61 -5.68 2.92
CA ASP A 8 14.78 -5.59 3.77
C ASP A 8 16.00 -6.05 2.98
N ILE A 9 16.90 -5.10 2.73
CA ILE A 9 18.09 -5.28 1.90
C ILE A 9 19.18 -5.95 2.70
N LYS A 10 19.70 -7.05 2.14
CA LYS A 10 20.84 -7.78 2.68
C LYS A 10 21.96 -7.78 1.66
N ASP A 11 21.93 -8.69 0.69
CA ASP A 11 22.90 -8.73 -0.42
C ASP A 11 22.57 -7.75 -1.56
N GLY A 12 21.34 -7.25 -1.63
CA GLY A 12 20.88 -6.30 -2.64
C GLY A 12 20.78 -6.86 -4.06
N LYS A 13 20.92 -8.18 -4.25
CA LYS A 13 21.00 -8.81 -5.58
C LYS A 13 19.63 -9.06 -6.19
N SER A 14 18.62 -9.32 -5.37
CA SER A 14 17.25 -9.52 -5.85
C SER A 14 16.47 -8.23 -5.98
N SER A 15 16.85 -7.18 -5.24
CA SER A 15 16.09 -5.93 -5.16
C SER A 15 16.50 -4.91 -6.22
N HIS A 16 15.52 -4.30 -6.89
CA HIS A 16 15.70 -3.18 -7.80
C HIS A 16 15.77 -1.85 -7.06
N PHE A 17 16.80 -1.06 -7.38
CA PHE A 17 17.03 0.24 -6.74
C PHE A 17 15.84 1.20 -6.89
N TRP A 18 15.21 1.21 -8.07
CA TRP A 18 14.17 2.19 -8.40
C TRP A 18 12.74 1.74 -8.12
N PHE A 19 12.49 0.43 -8.22
CA PHE A 19 11.14 -0.14 -8.26
C PHE A 19 10.72 -0.86 -6.99
N ASP A 20 11.67 -1.26 -6.14
CA ASP A 20 11.35 -1.89 -4.87
C ASP A 20 11.37 -0.85 -3.74
N ASN A 21 10.44 -0.99 -2.80
CA ASN A 21 10.38 -0.13 -1.62
C ASN A 21 11.38 -0.63 -0.57
N TRP A 22 12.66 -0.36 -0.79
CA TRP A 22 13.73 -0.76 0.14
C TRP A 22 14.14 0.34 1.12
N LEU A 23 13.81 1.60 0.80
CA LEU A 23 14.07 2.77 1.65
C LEU A 23 12.93 3.07 2.64
N GLY A 24 11.79 2.37 2.52
CA GLY A 24 10.59 2.66 3.32
C GLY A 24 9.83 3.91 2.89
N GLN A 25 10.34 4.66 1.91
CA GLN A 25 9.73 5.88 1.35
C GLN A 25 8.90 5.60 0.08
N GLY A 26 8.62 4.34 -0.21
CA GLY A 26 8.00 3.90 -1.46
C GLY A 26 9.03 3.66 -2.56
N ARG A 27 8.56 3.60 -3.81
CA ARG A 27 9.41 3.35 -4.97
C ARG A 27 10.11 4.64 -5.35
N LEU A 28 11.45 4.64 -5.39
CA LEU A 28 12.23 5.85 -5.66
C LEU A 28 11.89 6.47 -7.03
N ILE A 29 11.48 5.65 -8.01
CA ILE A 29 11.05 6.15 -9.32
C ILE A 29 9.77 6.99 -9.26
N ASP A 30 8.87 6.69 -8.32
CA ASP A 30 7.62 7.44 -8.13
C ASP A 30 7.89 8.76 -7.39
N VAL A 31 8.94 8.80 -6.55
CA VAL A 31 9.32 9.99 -5.76
C VAL A 31 10.12 11.00 -6.60
N ILE A 32 11.14 10.52 -7.33
CA ILE A 32 12.06 11.39 -8.08
C ILE A 32 11.60 11.59 -9.53
N GLY A 33 10.77 10.68 -10.04
CA GLY A 33 10.36 10.63 -11.44
C GLY A 33 11.44 10.04 -12.36
N PRO A 34 11.14 9.91 -13.67
CA PRO A 34 12.04 9.26 -14.64
C PRO A 34 13.43 9.90 -14.73
N THR A 35 13.51 11.22 -14.54
CA THR A 35 14.76 12.01 -14.56
C THR A 35 15.68 11.68 -13.38
N GLY A 36 15.17 11.01 -12.33
CA GLY A 36 15.95 10.57 -11.19
C GLY A 36 17.09 9.62 -11.55
N THR A 37 16.89 8.80 -12.59
CA THR A 37 17.92 7.87 -13.10
C THR A 37 19.17 8.62 -13.58
N THR A 38 18.98 9.74 -14.29
CA THR A 38 20.08 10.62 -14.71
C THR A 38 20.70 11.36 -13.53
N TYR A 39 19.87 11.79 -12.57
CA TYR A 39 20.31 12.57 -11.42
C TYR A 39 21.21 11.79 -10.46
N LEU A 40 20.80 10.57 -10.08
CA LEU A 40 21.61 9.68 -9.23
C LEU A 40 22.66 8.90 -10.01
N GLY A 41 22.59 8.90 -11.35
CA GLY A 41 23.52 8.17 -12.20
C GLY A 41 23.38 6.65 -12.13
N ILE A 42 22.23 6.15 -11.68
CA ILE A 42 21.93 4.72 -11.56
C ILE A 42 21.02 4.30 -12.71
N ARG A 43 21.35 3.18 -13.37
CA ARG A 43 20.56 2.61 -14.46
C ARG A 43 19.13 2.30 -13.99
N ARG A 44 18.15 2.47 -14.87
CA ARG A 44 16.71 2.32 -14.54
C ARG A 44 16.35 0.98 -13.90
N HIS A 45 16.98 -0.11 -14.35
CA HIS A 45 16.71 -1.46 -13.85
C HIS A 45 17.84 -2.00 -12.96
N ALA A 46 18.73 -1.12 -12.48
CA ALA A 46 19.84 -1.53 -11.62
C ALA A 46 19.36 -2.24 -10.36
N LYS A 47 20.14 -3.21 -9.91
CA LYS A 47 19.98 -3.82 -8.59
C LYS A 47 20.59 -2.94 -7.51
N VAL A 48 20.14 -3.09 -6.27
CA VAL A 48 20.69 -2.33 -5.13
C VAL A 48 22.19 -2.63 -4.97
N SER A 49 22.60 -3.89 -5.17
CA SER A 49 24.00 -4.29 -5.15
C SER A 49 24.88 -3.61 -6.20
N GLU A 50 24.31 -3.17 -7.33
CA GLU A 50 25.05 -2.45 -8.38
C GLU A 50 25.24 -0.97 -8.06
N ALA A 51 24.44 -0.43 -7.14
CA ALA A 51 24.51 0.95 -6.68
C ALA A 51 25.45 1.11 -5.47
N VAL A 52 26.12 0.04 -5.04
CA VAL A 52 26.99 0.00 -3.87
C VAL A 52 28.41 -0.39 -4.29
N THR A 53 29.39 0.28 -3.71
CA THR A 53 30.83 0.00 -3.82
C THR A 53 31.39 -0.34 -2.44
N PRO A 54 32.60 -0.91 -2.32
CA PRO A 54 33.22 -1.17 -1.02
C PRO A 54 33.35 0.06 -0.12
N GLU A 55 33.40 1.25 -0.72
CA GLU A 55 33.52 2.54 -0.04
C GLU A 55 32.17 3.17 0.34
N GLY A 56 31.05 2.59 -0.11
CA GLY A 56 29.71 3.13 0.15
C GLY A 56 28.79 3.15 -1.08
N TRP A 57 27.72 3.93 -0.98
CA TRP A 57 26.79 4.17 -2.09
C TRP A 57 27.45 4.91 -3.26
N SER A 58 27.41 4.29 -4.45
CA SER A 58 27.90 4.84 -5.73
C SER A 58 26.78 5.63 -6.42
N ILE A 59 26.43 6.77 -5.83
CA ILE A 59 25.38 7.66 -6.33
C ILE A 59 25.91 9.05 -6.64
N ARG A 60 25.48 9.60 -7.78
CA ARG A 60 25.74 10.98 -8.18
C ARG A 60 24.76 11.94 -7.48
N GLY A 61 25.09 13.23 -7.48
CA GLY A 61 24.16 14.25 -7.00
C GLY A 61 24.32 14.66 -5.53
N ARG A 62 25.37 14.21 -4.83
CA ARG A 62 25.69 14.61 -3.43
C ARG A 62 25.63 16.12 -3.15
N ARG A 63 25.84 16.96 -4.17
CA ARG A 63 25.90 18.43 -4.05
C ARG A 63 24.64 19.16 -4.54
N SER A 64 23.66 18.46 -5.10
CA SER A 64 22.46 19.14 -5.58
C SER A 64 21.40 19.22 -4.49
N ARG A 65 20.74 20.38 -4.42
CA ARG A 65 19.68 20.68 -3.44
C ARG A 65 18.37 19.95 -3.75
N ARG A 66 18.25 19.38 -4.94
CA ARG A 66 17.05 18.65 -5.38
C ARG A 66 17.04 17.26 -4.72
N PHE A 67 15.97 16.90 -4.02
CA PHE A 67 15.84 15.62 -3.31
C PHE A 67 16.93 15.38 -2.24
N LEU A 68 17.35 16.43 -1.55
CA LEU A 68 18.38 16.36 -0.50
C LEU A 68 18.05 15.34 0.59
N GLU A 69 16.79 15.33 1.05
CA GLU A 69 16.30 14.41 2.09
C GLU A 69 16.42 12.96 1.65
N LEU A 70 15.99 12.64 0.43
CA LEU A 70 16.09 11.29 -0.13
C LEU A 70 17.56 10.88 -0.27
N HIS A 71 18.43 11.78 -0.73
CA HIS A 71 19.86 11.50 -0.82
C HIS A 71 20.48 11.24 0.57
N ALA A 72 20.06 11.99 1.60
CA ALA A 72 20.49 11.76 2.97
C ALA A 72 20.01 10.40 3.49
N SER A 73 18.73 10.06 3.26
CA SER A 73 18.16 8.76 3.66
C SER A 73 18.86 7.57 3.00
N ILE A 74 19.26 7.69 1.72
CA ILE A 74 20.05 6.64 1.06
C ILE A 74 21.41 6.48 1.74
N LEU A 75 22.11 7.58 2.02
CA LEU A 75 23.44 7.54 2.63
C LEU A 75 23.43 7.03 4.08
N GLU A 76 22.36 7.32 4.82
CA GLU A 76 22.17 6.83 6.19
C GLU A 76 21.93 5.32 6.24
N ARG A 77 21.38 4.74 5.16
CA ARG A 77 21.12 3.31 5.10
C ARG A 77 22.43 2.52 4.99
N GLU A 78 22.58 1.51 5.84
CA GLU A 78 23.68 0.56 5.72
C GLU A 78 23.71 -0.06 4.31
N THR A 79 24.90 -0.09 3.73
CA THR A 79 25.13 -0.67 2.40
C THR A 79 24.87 -2.18 2.41
N SER A 80 24.30 -2.69 1.31
CA SER A 80 24.16 -4.12 1.09
C SER A 80 25.52 -4.83 1.17
N ARG A 81 25.60 -5.92 1.93
CA ARG A 81 26.82 -6.74 2.06
C ARG A 81 26.50 -8.18 1.65
N PRO A 82 27.34 -8.84 0.84
CA PRO A 82 27.10 -10.21 0.40
C PRO A 82 27.03 -11.22 1.55
N GLU A 83 27.61 -10.89 2.70
CA GLU A 83 27.64 -11.73 3.90
C GLU A 83 26.31 -11.78 4.66
N LYS A 84 25.40 -10.81 4.43
CA LYS A 84 24.12 -10.73 5.15
C LYS A 84 23.05 -11.70 4.61
N GLY A 85 23.31 -12.39 3.49
CA GLY A 85 22.37 -13.32 2.87
C GLY A 85 21.38 -12.63 1.90
N ARG A 86 20.34 -13.36 1.47
CA ARG A 86 19.38 -12.87 0.45
C ARG A 86 18.42 -11.82 1.02
N ASP A 87 18.06 -10.85 0.18
CA ASP A 87 17.02 -9.87 0.52
C ASP A 87 15.71 -10.54 0.94
N THR A 88 14.98 -9.90 1.85
CA THR A 88 13.73 -10.46 2.42
C THR A 88 12.58 -9.50 2.20
N VAL A 89 11.46 -9.99 1.66
CA VAL A 89 10.23 -9.20 1.49
C VAL A 89 9.49 -9.15 2.82
N LEU A 90 9.20 -7.94 3.29
CA LEU A 90 8.44 -7.69 4.51
C LEU A 90 7.04 -7.19 4.17
N TRP A 91 6.04 -7.94 4.58
CA TRP A 91 4.62 -7.63 4.42
C TRP A 91 4.13 -6.76 5.57
N LYS A 92 3.38 -5.71 5.24
CA LYS A 92 2.74 -4.87 6.25
C LYS A 92 1.58 -5.64 6.88
N HIS A 93 1.53 -5.72 8.21
CA HIS A 93 0.45 -6.36 8.97
C HIS A 93 -0.41 -5.37 9.76
N GLY A 94 0.12 -4.16 9.99
CA GLY A 94 -0.56 -3.09 10.70
C GLY A 94 0.10 -1.73 10.47
N ASN A 95 -0.11 -0.77 11.36
CA ASN A 95 0.65 0.47 11.35
C ASN A 95 2.07 0.18 11.82
N ASP A 96 3.04 0.38 10.94
CA ASP A 96 4.48 0.12 11.14
C ASP A 96 4.88 -1.31 11.57
N ASP A 97 3.94 -2.25 11.55
CA ASP A 97 4.22 -3.68 11.75
C ASP A 97 4.50 -4.37 10.40
N TYR A 98 5.69 -4.94 10.28
CA TYR A 98 6.21 -5.57 9.07
C TYR A 98 6.78 -6.94 9.39
N GLN A 99 6.29 -7.97 8.70
CA GLN A 99 6.64 -9.36 8.96
C GLN A 99 7.11 -10.06 7.68
N ASP A 100 7.94 -11.09 7.82
CA ASP A 100 8.54 -11.86 6.73
C ASP A 100 7.58 -12.86 6.05
N HIS A 101 6.33 -12.94 6.52
CA HIS A 101 5.31 -13.83 5.98
C HIS A 101 4.03 -13.07 5.59
N PHE A 102 3.34 -13.62 4.60
CA PHE A 102 2.08 -13.08 4.11
C PHE A 102 0.90 -13.46 5.01
N SER A 103 0.01 -12.51 5.28
CA SER A 103 -1.25 -12.75 5.97
C SER A 103 -2.41 -12.19 5.15
N THR A 104 -3.26 -13.08 4.65
CA THR A 104 -4.49 -12.72 3.93
C THR A 104 -5.39 -11.84 4.79
N LYS A 105 -5.49 -12.14 6.09
CA LYS A 105 -6.29 -11.35 7.04
C LYS A 105 -5.75 -9.93 7.16
N SER A 106 -4.45 -9.78 7.38
CA SER A 106 -3.84 -8.46 7.57
C SER A 106 -3.90 -7.63 6.28
N MET A 107 -3.71 -8.26 5.12
CA MET A 107 -3.85 -7.60 3.83
C MET A 107 -5.31 -7.15 3.58
N TRP A 108 -6.28 -8.01 3.87
CA TRP A 108 -7.70 -7.68 3.73
C TRP A 108 -8.11 -6.51 4.61
N GLU A 109 -7.62 -6.47 5.85
CA GLU A 109 -7.85 -5.37 6.79
C GLU A 109 -7.29 -4.02 6.30
N GLN A 110 -6.22 -4.03 5.51
CA GLN A 110 -5.62 -2.84 4.92
C GLN A 110 -6.30 -2.38 3.63
N ILE A 111 -6.72 -3.32 2.77
CA ILE A 111 -7.42 -2.99 1.52
C ILE A 111 -8.83 -2.47 1.82
N ARG A 112 -9.51 -3.02 2.83
CA ARG A 112 -10.92 -2.69 3.08
C ARG A 112 -11.07 -1.28 3.65
N SER A 113 -11.97 -0.50 3.06
CA SER A 113 -12.44 0.73 3.70
C SER A 113 -13.36 0.37 4.87
N LYS A 114 -12.85 0.45 6.11
CA LYS A 114 -13.67 0.23 7.31
C LYS A 114 -14.77 1.28 7.37
N ARG A 115 -16.02 0.83 7.37
CA ARG A 115 -17.18 1.66 7.70
C ARG A 115 -17.53 1.46 9.16
N THR A 116 -18.17 2.47 9.74
CA THR A 116 -18.73 2.35 11.09
C THR A 116 -19.66 1.14 11.15
N VAL A 117 -19.48 0.33 12.18
CA VAL A 117 -20.42 -0.77 12.45
C VAL A 117 -21.78 -0.13 12.72
N VAL A 118 -22.79 -0.61 12.03
CA VAL A 118 -24.17 -0.14 12.18
C VAL A 118 -24.93 -1.17 13.02
N GLU A 119 -25.64 -0.72 14.04
CA GLU A 119 -26.37 -1.60 14.97
C GLU A 119 -27.34 -2.56 14.26
N TRP A 120 -28.02 -2.07 13.22
CA TRP A 120 -28.95 -2.88 12.43
C TRP A 120 -28.27 -4.00 11.63
N SER A 121 -26.94 -4.00 11.49
CA SER A 121 -26.22 -5.05 10.73
C SER A 121 -26.46 -6.45 11.29
N ARG A 122 -26.61 -6.59 12.60
CA ARG A 122 -26.89 -7.88 13.27
C ARG A 122 -28.30 -8.40 12.98
N VAL A 123 -29.26 -7.49 12.80
CA VAL A 123 -30.65 -7.83 12.46
C VAL A 123 -30.76 -8.28 11.00
N VAL A 124 -29.99 -7.63 10.13
CA VAL A 124 -30.02 -7.92 8.68
C VAL A 124 -29.19 -9.17 8.35
N TRP A 125 -27.98 -9.30 8.88
CA TRP A 125 -27.01 -10.33 8.46
C TRP A 125 -26.87 -11.47 9.48
N PHE A 126 -27.97 -12.04 9.96
CA PHE A 126 -27.94 -13.21 10.84
C PHE A 126 -27.88 -14.52 10.04
N THR A 127 -27.20 -15.52 10.58
CA THR A 127 -26.85 -16.77 9.86
C THR A 127 -28.04 -17.62 9.43
N GLN A 128 -29.15 -17.54 10.14
CA GLN A 128 -30.39 -18.30 9.84
C GLN A 128 -31.40 -17.51 9.00
N GLY A 129 -31.00 -16.37 8.44
CA GLY A 129 -31.88 -15.49 7.68
C GLY A 129 -32.16 -16.04 6.29
N VAL A 130 -33.44 -16.10 5.90
CA VAL A 130 -33.82 -16.39 4.52
C VAL A 130 -33.36 -15.21 3.63
N PRO A 131 -32.55 -15.44 2.57
CA PRO A 131 -31.94 -14.37 1.79
C PRO A 131 -32.93 -13.32 1.26
N ARG A 132 -34.14 -13.75 0.87
CA ARG A 132 -35.20 -12.84 0.40
C ARG A 132 -35.62 -11.83 1.47
N PHE A 133 -35.82 -12.27 2.71
CA PHE A 133 -36.23 -11.38 3.80
C PHE A 133 -35.08 -10.48 4.24
N VAL A 134 -33.85 -11.01 4.31
CA VAL A 134 -32.64 -10.23 4.59
C VAL A 134 -32.50 -9.06 3.61
N PHE A 135 -32.69 -9.32 2.31
CA PHE A 135 -32.60 -8.30 1.28
C PHE A 135 -33.69 -7.21 1.43
N ILE A 136 -34.94 -7.60 1.69
CA ILE A 136 -36.06 -6.67 1.89
C ILE A 136 -35.82 -5.82 3.15
N THR A 137 -35.43 -6.44 4.26
CA THR A 137 -35.12 -5.73 5.53
C THR A 137 -33.95 -4.76 5.35
N TRP A 138 -32.91 -5.15 4.60
CA TRP A 138 -31.80 -4.27 4.27
C TRP A 138 -32.25 -3.03 3.47
N LEU A 139 -33.12 -3.21 2.47
CA LEU A 139 -33.71 -2.11 1.71
C LEU A 139 -34.59 -1.22 2.60
N ALA A 140 -35.38 -1.82 3.49
CA ALA A 140 -36.22 -1.10 4.45
C ALA A 140 -35.39 -0.20 5.36
N MET A 141 -34.33 -0.75 5.98
CA MET A 141 -33.40 -0.02 6.86
C MET A 141 -32.66 1.11 6.12
N LYS A 142 -32.50 0.98 4.80
CA LYS A 142 -31.91 2.03 3.94
C LYS A 142 -32.94 3.04 3.43
N ASN A 143 -34.22 2.94 3.80
CA ASN A 143 -35.34 3.68 3.22
C ASN A 143 -35.34 3.60 1.68
N ARG A 144 -34.95 2.44 1.13
CA ARG A 144 -34.85 2.18 -0.31
C ARG A 144 -36.00 1.33 -0.85
N LEU A 145 -36.98 1.00 -0.03
CA LEU A 145 -38.23 0.42 -0.51
C LEU A 145 -39.02 1.49 -1.29
N SER A 146 -39.62 1.07 -2.40
CA SER A 146 -40.63 1.84 -3.12
C SER A 146 -41.95 1.77 -2.35
N THR A 147 -42.02 2.41 -1.20
CA THR A 147 -43.27 2.62 -0.45
C THR A 147 -44.01 3.84 -1.00
N CYS A 148 -45.33 3.90 -0.83
CA CYS A 148 -46.17 5.02 -1.28
C CYS A 148 -45.64 6.39 -0.85
N ASP A 149 -44.95 6.49 0.29
CA ASP A 149 -44.36 7.75 0.77
C ASP A 149 -43.31 8.32 -0.18
N ARG A 150 -42.51 7.48 -0.85
CA ARG A 150 -41.56 7.92 -1.89
C ARG A 150 -42.26 8.28 -3.20
N MET A 151 -43.32 7.57 -3.57
CA MET A 151 -44.12 7.92 -4.75
C MET A 151 -44.81 9.28 -4.58
N ARG A 152 -45.29 9.59 -3.37
CA ARG A 152 -45.83 10.91 -3.02
C ARG A 152 -44.78 12.02 -3.15
N GLN A 153 -43.55 11.76 -2.69
CA GLN A 153 -42.44 12.72 -2.80
C GLN A 153 -41.99 12.98 -4.26
N TRP A 154 -42.23 12.03 -5.16
CA TRP A 154 -41.96 12.16 -6.61
C TRP A 154 -43.17 12.63 -7.42
N GLY A 155 -44.26 13.05 -6.78
CA GLY A 155 -45.46 13.55 -7.45
C GLY A 155 -46.30 12.47 -8.15
N MET A 156 -45.98 11.18 -7.94
CA MET A 156 -46.75 10.06 -8.46
C MET A 156 -47.88 9.71 -7.50
N VAL A 157 -48.89 10.57 -7.43
CA VAL A 157 -50.19 10.24 -6.84
C VAL A 157 -51.10 9.87 -7.99
N ARG A 158 -51.54 8.61 -8.07
CA ARG A 158 -52.69 8.25 -8.90
C ARG A 158 -53.93 8.88 -8.26
N MET A 159 -54.63 9.70 -9.04
CA MET A 159 -56.04 10.06 -8.82
C MET A 159 -56.89 8.79 -8.71
#